data_AF-A0A837KRN0-F1
#
_entry.id   AF-A0A837KRN0-F1
#
_cell.length_a   1.000
_cell.length_b   1.000
_cell.length_c   1.000
_cell.angle_alpha   90.00
_cell.angle_beta   90.00
_cell.angle_gamma   90.00
#
_symmetry.space_group_name_H-M   'P 1'
#
loop_
_entity.id
_entity.type
_entity.pdbx_description
1 polymer ?
#
loop_
_entity_poly.entity_id
_entity_poly.type
_entity_poly.pdbx_seq_one_letter_code
_entity_poly.pdbx_strand_id
1 'polypeptide(L)'
;MKKVIGFLLVIVIFAGIGFGVKRFVEGPSQPVDGVLVIGTEKDANKVKELYKDNTKQTMDYKMKLVTTKKITKLSEQDQKETGQEFETRDIKYSVVTRSTAEQFVKKGILRARQDPDSTSIISDPVTGIKELSNGQNLFYSSSDYEMKNGQIDLNGQMVPVEYVNHQMWIGYIPQADLVIVNEQTYNQLTEAESTLSLIQFENDSFDFKKKDKVNHVLQEIGNVYAKSEDKVNFVDVQD
;
A
#
# COMPACT_ATOMS: atom_id res chain seq x y z
N MET A 1 45.59 -6.84 -28.74
CA MET A 1 44.32 -7.57 -28.92
C MET A 1 43.36 -7.17 -27.81
N LYS A 2 42.43 -6.24 -28.09
CA LYS A 2 41.50 -5.63 -27.11
C LYS A 2 40.09 -5.55 -27.72
N LYS A 3 39.36 -6.66 -27.93
CA LYS A 3 37.98 -6.60 -28.52
C LYS A 3 37.04 -7.78 -28.20
N VAL A 4 37.07 -8.41 -27.00
CA VAL A 4 36.11 -9.52 -26.71
C VAL A 4 35.56 -9.55 -25.26
N ILE A 5 35.40 -8.41 -24.59
CA ILE A 5 34.79 -8.38 -23.22
C ILE A 5 33.42 -7.67 -23.19
N GLY A 6 32.97 -7.09 -24.32
CA GLY A 6 31.72 -6.33 -24.38
C GLY A 6 30.44 -7.15 -24.61
N PHE A 7 30.53 -8.39 -25.10
CA PHE A 7 29.35 -9.13 -25.56
C PHE A 7 28.71 -10.07 -24.51
N LEU A 8 29.46 -10.46 -23.48
CA LEU A 8 28.98 -11.36 -22.43
C LEU A 8 28.18 -10.63 -21.33
N LEU A 9 28.44 -9.34 -21.13
CA LEU A 9 27.72 -8.50 -20.15
C LEU A 9 26.32 -8.09 -20.63
N VAL A 10 26.11 -8.00 -21.94
CA VAL A 10 24.80 -7.62 -22.51
C VAL A 10 23.78 -8.76 -22.39
N ILE A 11 24.20 -10.02 -22.51
CA ILE A 11 23.28 -11.18 -22.42
C ILE A 11 22.74 -11.38 -20.99
N VAL A 12 23.53 -11.08 -19.96
CA VAL A 12 23.09 -11.19 -18.55
C VAL A 12 22.03 -10.14 -18.20
N ILE A 13 22.14 -8.93 -18.77
CA ILE A 13 21.15 -7.85 -18.55
C ILE A 13 19.80 -8.20 -19.20
N PHE A 14 19.79 -8.81 -20.39
CA PHE A 14 18.53 -9.23 -21.03
C PHE A 14 17.88 -10.47 -20.37
N ALA A 15 18.67 -11.39 -19.80
CA ALA A 15 18.12 -12.53 -19.06
C ALA A 15 17.43 -12.12 -17.75
N GLY A 16 17.94 -11.09 -17.06
CA GLY A 16 17.33 -10.54 -15.84
C GLY A 16 15.99 -9.85 -16.09
N ILE A 17 15.86 -9.16 -17.23
CA ILE A 17 14.60 -8.51 -17.63
C ILE A 17 13.57 -9.54 -18.09
N GLY A 18 14.00 -10.61 -18.80
CA GLY A 18 13.11 -11.67 -19.28
C GLY A 18 12.37 -12.43 -18.18
N PHE A 19 13.02 -12.70 -17.05
CA PHE A 19 12.37 -13.39 -15.92
C PHE A 19 11.39 -12.48 -15.15
N GLY A 20 11.69 -11.19 -15.03
CA GLY A 20 10.79 -10.21 -14.41
C GLY A 20 9.51 -9.98 -15.22
N VAL A 21 9.64 -9.84 -16.55
CA VAL A 21 8.48 -9.62 -17.45
C VAL A 21 7.62 -10.88 -17.57
N LYS A 22 8.23 -12.07 -17.60
CA LYS A 22 7.50 -13.35 -17.68
C LYS A 22 6.59 -13.58 -16.45
N ARG A 23 7.05 -13.22 -15.24
CA ARG A 23 6.25 -13.37 -14.00
C ARG A 23 5.11 -12.34 -13.91
N PHE A 24 5.26 -11.15 -14.50
CA PHE A 24 4.20 -10.14 -14.58
C PHE A 24 3.08 -10.52 -15.57
N VAL A 25 3.40 -11.30 -16.61
CA VAL A 25 2.43 -11.72 -17.64
C VAL A 25 1.78 -13.08 -17.31
N GLU A 26 2.50 -14.01 -16.69
CA GLU A 26 2.05 -15.39 -16.42
C GLU A 26 1.47 -15.63 -15.00
N GLY A 27 1.48 -14.63 -14.11
CA GLY A 27 0.86 -14.75 -12.78
C GLY A 27 -0.67 -14.95 -12.84
N PRO A 28 -1.31 -15.39 -11.75
CA PRO A 28 -2.77 -15.54 -11.70
C PRO A 28 -3.48 -14.22 -12.03
N SER A 29 -4.73 -14.32 -12.51
CA SER A 29 -5.57 -13.13 -12.75
C SER A 29 -5.78 -12.36 -11.44
N GLN A 30 -5.71 -11.03 -11.51
CA GLN A 30 -6.01 -10.14 -10.39
C GLN A 30 -7.20 -9.27 -10.79
N PRO A 31 -8.45 -9.75 -10.62
CA PRO A 31 -9.63 -8.98 -11.00
C PRO A 31 -9.69 -7.64 -10.25
N VAL A 32 -10.30 -6.66 -10.87
CA VAL A 32 -10.56 -5.34 -10.33
C VAL A 32 -11.97 -4.99 -10.75
N ASP A 33 -12.84 -4.76 -9.78
CA ASP A 33 -14.19 -4.27 -9.95
C ASP A 33 -14.45 -3.01 -9.10
N GLY A 34 -13.41 -2.44 -8.50
CA GLY A 34 -13.52 -1.20 -7.75
C GLY A 34 -12.20 -0.46 -7.56
N VAL A 35 -12.34 0.80 -7.14
CA VAL A 35 -11.24 1.68 -6.75
C VAL A 35 -11.38 2.12 -5.31
N LEU A 36 -10.23 2.34 -4.67
CA LEU A 36 -10.10 2.95 -3.37
C LEU A 36 -9.48 4.33 -3.55
N VAL A 37 -10.11 5.36 -2.99
CA VAL A 37 -9.65 6.74 -3.08
C VAL A 37 -9.45 7.28 -1.68
N ILE A 38 -8.22 7.71 -1.37
CA ILE A 38 -7.88 8.28 -0.07
C ILE A 38 -7.74 9.79 -0.19
N GLY A 39 -8.38 10.54 0.70
CA GLY A 39 -8.24 12.00 0.72
C GLY A 39 -9.24 12.68 1.62
N THR A 40 -9.50 13.95 1.32
CA THR A 40 -10.61 14.67 1.94
C THR A 40 -11.94 14.18 1.37
N GLU A 41 -13.02 14.34 2.12
CA GLU A 41 -14.38 14.04 1.63
C GLU A 41 -14.68 14.74 0.29
N LYS A 42 -14.22 15.99 0.14
CA LYS A 42 -14.37 16.76 -1.11
C LYS A 42 -13.65 16.09 -2.28
N ASP A 43 -12.44 15.60 -2.09
CA ASP A 43 -11.68 14.94 -3.15
C ASP A 43 -12.30 13.60 -3.53
N ALA A 44 -12.67 12.80 -2.54
CA ALA A 44 -13.36 11.53 -2.75
C ALA A 44 -14.69 11.71 -3.50
N ASN A 45 -15.49 12.73 -3.14
CA ASN A 45 -16.76 13.00 -3.79
C ASN A 45 -16.62 13.40 -5.26
N LYS A 46 -15.53 14.06 -5.67
CA LYS A 46 -15.27 14.31 -7.10
C LYS A 46 -15.08 13.01 -7.89
N VAL A 47 -14.41 12.02 -7.28
CA VAL A 47 -14.20 10.72 -7.93
C VAL A 47 -15.48 9.89 -7.94
N LYS A 48 -16.30 9.96 -6.89
CA LYS A 48 -17.64 9.36 -6.90
C LYS A 48 -18.52 9.95 -8.01
N GLU A 49 -18.48 11.27 -8.19
CA GLU A 49 -19.23 11.94 -9.25
C GLU A 49 -18.75 11.52 -10.65
N LEU A 50 -17.43 11.33 -10.84
CA LEU A 50 -16.85 10.81 -12.08
C LEU A 50 -17.44 9.44 -12.47
N TYR A 51 -17.68 8.57 -11.49
CA TYR A 51 -18.17 7.20 -11.72
C TYR A 51 -19.66 6.99 -11.41
N LYS A 52 -20.45 8.05 -11.19
CA LYS A 52 -21.83 7.95 -10.69
C LYS A 52 -22.75 7.07 -11.54
N ASP A 53 -22.56 7.08 -12.87
CA ASP A 53 -23.39 6.34 -13.83
C ASP A 53 -22.94 4.87 -13.97
N ASN A 54 -21.84 4.48 -13.32
CA ASN A 54 -21.26 3.14 -13.34
C ASN A 54 -20.83 2.70 -11.93
N THR A 55 -21.63 3.03 -10.92
CA THR A 55 -21.36 2.67 -9.52
C THR A 55 -22.41 1.70 -9.01
N LYS A 56 -21.99 0.52 -8.58
CA LYS A 56 -22.82 -0.45 -7.86
C LYS A 56 -23.09 -0.01 -6.43
N GLN A 57 -22.01 0.35 -5.74
CA GLN A 57 -22.06 0.85 -4.38
C GLN A 57 -20.84 1.70 -4.04
N THR A 58 -21.01 2.58 -3.06
CA THR A 58 -19.90 3.30 -2.42
C THR A 58 -19.92 3.09 -0.92
N MET A 59 -18.75 3.06 -0.31
CA MET A 59 -18.60 3.00 1.15
C MET A 59 -17.44 3.90 1.57
N ASP A 60 -17.64 4.67 2.63
CA ASP A 60 -16.63 5.55 3.17
C ASP A 60 -16.14 5.04 4.52
N TYR A 61 -14.83 5.06 4.68
CA TYR A 61 -14.15 4.66 5.89
C TYR A 61 -13.21 5.75 6.37
N LYS A 62 -12.98 5.78 7.68
CA LYS A 62 -12.01 6.68 8.29
C LYS A 62 -10.68 5.98 8.48
N MET A 63 -9.61 6.69 8.17
CA MET A 63 -8.24 6.25 8.45
C MET A 63 -7.33 7.45 8.70
N LYS A 64 -6.15 7.22 9.27
CA LYS A 64 -5.09 8.23 9.39
C LYS A 64 -3.90 7.80 8.56
N LEU A 65 -3.38 8.70 7.73
CA LEU A 65 -2.13 8.52 7.03
C LEU A 65 -1.03 9.19 7.85
N VAL A 66 -0.16 8.39 8.45
CA VAL A 66 0.93 8.88 9.29
C VAL A 66 2.23 8.77 8.53
N THR A 67 3.04 9.82 8.53
CA THR A 67 4.41 9.77 7.97
C THR A 67 5.42 10.13 9.04
N THR A 68 6.33 9.21 9.32
CA THR A 68 7.42 9.40 10.28
C THR A 68 8.72 9.61 9.52
N LYS A 69 9.40 10.74 9.79
CA LYS A 69 10.72 11.02 9.23
C LYS A 69 11.81 10.41 10.09
N LYS A 70 12.68 9.59 9.49
CA LYS A 70 13.90 9.11 10.14
C LYS A 70 15.11 9.79 9.53
N ILE A 71 15.96 10.31 10.41
CA ILE A 71 17.24 10.91 10.05
C ILE A 71 18.31 10.00 10.62
N THR A 72 19.10 9.39 9.74
CA THR A 72 20.19 8.48 10.13
C THR A 72 21.50 9.09 9.67
N LYS A 73 22.52 9.07 10.54
CA LYS A 73 23.86 9.49 10.16
C LYS A 73 24.47 8.44 9.23
N LEU A 74 24.94 8.88 8.07
CA LEU A 74 25.56 8.01 7.07
C LEU A 74 26.94 7.54 7.55
N SER A 75 27.40 6.40 7.03
CA SER A 75 28.77 5.94 7.27
C SER A 75 29.79 6.85 6.58
N GLU A 76 31.04 6.89 7.05
CA GLU A 76 32.07 7.72 6.41
C GLU A 76 32.29 7.38 4.92
N GLN A 77 32.02 6.13 4.52
CA GLN A 77 32.11 5.71 3.14
C GLN A 77 30.97 6.32 2.31
N ASP A 78 29.72 6.18 2.78
CA ASP A 78 28.55 6.71 2.08
C ASP A 78 28.57 8.25 2.01
N GLN A 79 29.10 8.89 3.06
CA GLN A 79 29.31 10.35 3.07
C GLN A 79 30.29 10.80 1.99
N LYS A 80 31.36 10.03 1.74
CA LYS A 80 32.35 10.34 0.68
C LYS A 80 31.76 10.13 -0.72
N GLU A 81 30.85 9.17 -0.88
CA GLU A 81 30.22 8.88 -2.16
C GLU A 81 29.07 9.85 -2.49
N THR A 82 28.24 10.19 -1.51
CA THR A 82 27.03 11.01 -1.71
C THR A 82 27.23 12.49 -1.39
N GLY A 83 28.26 12.84 -0.60
CA GLY A 83 28.49 14.19 -0.09
C GLY A 83 27.48 14.63 1.00
N GLN A 84 26.63 13.73 1.49
CA GLN A 84 25.62 14.01 2.52
C GLN A 84 26.06 13.41 3.85
N GLU A 85 25.86 14.12 4.97
CA GLU A 85 26.14 13.58 6.31
C GLU A 85 25.00 12.69 6.83
N PHE A 86 23.77 12.97 6.42
CA PHE A 86 22.56 12.30 6.89
C PHE A 86 21.72 11.80 5.73
N GLU A 87 21.11 10.64 5.92
CA GLU A 87 20.03 10.13 5.09
C GLU A 87 18.70 10.45 5.79
N THR A 88 17.74 10.96 5.02
CA THR A 88 16.36 11.13 5.49
C THR A 88 15.45 10.16 4.76
N ARG A 89 14.71 9.36 5.51
CA ARG A 89 13.72 8.42 4.98
C ARG A 89 12.36 8.68 5.60
N ASP A 90 11.34 8.73 4.75
CA ASP A 90 9.95 8.81 5.18
C ASP A 90 9.37 7.40 5.30
N ILE A 91 8.81 7.07 6.47
CA ILE A 91 8.08 5.83 6.71
C ILE A 91 6.60 6.17 6.72
N LYS A 92 5.82 5.49 5.88
CA LYS A 92 4.38 5.75 5.74
C LYS A 92 3.57 4.64 6.40
N TYR A 93 2.58 5.03 7.19
CA TYR A 93 1.64 4.13 7.84
C TYR A 93 0.20 4.46 7.46
N SER A 94 -0.56 3.43 7.12
CA SER A 94 -2.02 3.45 7.09
C SER A 94 -2.52 2.99 8.45
N VAL A 95 -3.06 3.91 9.25
CA VAL A 95 -3.56 3.61 10.58
C VAL A 95 -5.08 3.54 10.56
N VAL A 96 -5.63 2.41 11.03
CA VAL A 96 -7.07 2.17 11.11
C VAL A 96 -7.46 1.60 12.48
N THR A 97 -8.73 1.72 12.83
CA THR A 97 -9.29 1.04 14.00
C THR A 97 -9.56 -0.44 13.67
N ARG A 98 -9.76 -1.25 14.71
CA ARG A 98 -10.16 -2.66 14.55
C ARG A 98 -11.46 -2.82 13.78
N SER A 99 -12.46 -2.02 14.11
CA SER A 99 -13.78 -2.06 13.46
C SER A 99 -13.70 -1.70 11.97
N THR A 100 -12.81 -0.79 11.58
CA THR A 100 -12.53 -0.49 10.17
C THR A 100 -11.79 -1.63 9.50
N ALA A 101 -10.78 -2.22 10.14
CA ALA A 101 -10.05 -3.37 9.59
C ALA A 101 -10.97 -4.57 9.33
N GLU A 102 -11.91 -4.87 10.23
CA GLU A 102 -12.92 -5.92 10.05
C GLU A 102 -13.83 -5.65 8.84
N GLN A 103 -14.22 -4.39 8.63
CA GLN A 103 -14.99 -4.00 7.43
C GLN A 103 -14.15 -4.15 6.16
N PHE A 104 -12.86 -3.81 6.22
CA PHE A 104 -11.96 -3.98 5.09
C PHE A 104 -11.78 -5.45 4.70
N VAL A 105 -11.67 -6.36 5.68
CA VAL A 105 -11.66 -7.81 5.45
C VAL A 105 -12.91 -8.24 4.69
N LYS A 106 -14.09 -7.84 5.17
CA LYS A 106 -15.38 -8.19 4.53
C LYS A 106 -15.49 -7.71 3.09
N LYS A 107 -14.79 -6.63 2.73
CA LYS A 107 -14.83 -6.04 1.40
C LYS A 107 -13.63 -6.41 0.51
N GLY A 108 -12.73 -7.27 0.98
CA GLY A 108 -11.51 -7.64 0.23
C GLY A 108 -10.50 -6.50 0.07
N ILE A 109 -10.63 -5.44 0.88
CA ILE A 109 -9.76 -4.27 0.83
C ILE A 109 -8.38 -4.61 1.37
N LEU A 110 -8.30 -5.43 2.42
CA LEU A 110 -7.02 -5.89 2.96
C LEU A 110 -6.48 -7.05 2.13
N ARG A 111 -5.20 -6.96 1.77
CA ARG A 111 -4.49 -7.99 1.02
C ARG A 111 -3.24 -8.42 1.75
N ALA A 112 -2.95 -9.70 1.68
CA ALA A 112 -1.81 -10.37 2.29
C ALA A 112 -0.90 -10.91 1.18
N ARG A 113 0.41 -10.79 1.36
CA ARG A 113 1.39 -11.31 0.40
C ARG A 113 1.23 -12.83 0.25
N GLN A 114 1.34 -13.35 -0.97
CA GLN A 114 1.29 -14.81 -1.13
C GLN A 114 2.53 -15.52 -0.55
N ASP A 115 3.70 -14.95 -0.80
CA ASP A 115 4.99 -15.45 -0.34
C ASP A 115 5.64 -14.44 0.60
N PRO A 116 5.61 -14.67 1.93
CA PRO A 116 6.12 -13.71 2.93
C PRO A 116 7.60 -13.36 2.75
N ASP A 117 8.40 -14.26 2.18
CA ASP A 117 9.84 -14.09 1.98
C ASP A 117 10.17 -13.46 0.62
N SER A 118 9.16 -13.18 -0.21
CA SER A 118 9.31 -12.57 -1.52
C SER A 118 9.18 -11.05 -1.50
N THR A 119 9.85 -10.36 -2.40
CA THR A 119 9.59 -8.94 -2.71
C THR A 119 8.39 -8.73 -3.65
N SER A 120 7.76 -9.80 -4.14
CA SER A 120 6.58 -9.75 -5.02
C SER A 120 5.31 -9.21 -4.33
N ILE A 121 4.64 -8.25 -4.96
CA ILE A 121 3.36 -7.70 -4.46
C ILE A 121 2.13 -8.55 -4.82
N ILE A 122 2.34 -9.77 -5.36
CA ILE A 122 1.24 -10.71 -5.59
C ILE A 122 0.66 -11.09 -4.23
N SER A 123 -0.66 -10.94 -4.12
CA SER A 123 -1.38 -10.99 -2.86
C SER A 123 -2.78 -11.53 -3.05
N ASP A 124 -3.35 -12.05 -1.97
CA ASP A 124 -4.73 -12.52 -1.89
C ASP A 124 -5.54 -11.66 -0.92
N PRO A 125 -6.87 -11.56 -1.10
CA PRO A 125 -7.73 -10.93 -0.11
C PRO A 125 -7.62 -11.64 1.25
N VAL A 126 -7.53 -10.85 2.31
CA VAL A 126 -7.49 -11.35 3.68
C VAL A 126 -8.91 -11.76 4.07
N THR A 127 -9.09 -13.00 4.51
CA THR A 127 -10.40 -13.56 4.90
C THR A 127 -10.67 -13.43 6.40
N GLY A 128 -9.67 -13.06 7.19
CA GLY A 128 -9.78 -12.85 8.63
C GLY A 128 -8.45 -12.44 9.24
N ILE A 129 -8.50 -11.83 10.42
CA ILE A 129 -7.33 -11.40 11.19
C ILE A 129 -7.43 -11.98 12.59
N LYS A 130 -6.69 -13.06 12.86
CA LYS A 130 -6.82 -13.82 14.12
C LYS A 130 -6.31 -13.01 15.32
N GLU A 131 -5.29 -12.21 15.07
CA GLU A 131 -4.56 -11.41 16.06
C GLU A 131 -5.44 -10.28 16.64
N LEU A 132 -6.55 -9.89 15.97
CA LEU A 132 -7.50 -8.92 16.52
C LEU A 132 -8.09 -9.35 17.86
N SER A 133 -8.24 -10.67 18.07
CA SER A 133 -8.79 -11.24 19.31
C SER A 133 -7.89 -11.01 20.55
N ASN A 134 -6.60 -10.72 20.34
CA ASN A 134 -5.64 -10.49 21.42
C ASN A 134 -5.82 -9.11 22.10
N GLY A 135 -6.59 -8.20 21.50
CA GLY A 135 -6.80 -6.86 22.04
C GLY A 135 -5.57 -5.96 22.00
N GLN A 136 -4.47 -6.40 21.36
CA GLN A 136 -3.26 -5.61 21.13
C GLN A 136 -3.40 -4.74 19.87
N ASN A 137 -2.58 -3.69 19.77
CA ASN A 137 -2.41 -2.99 18.50
C ASN A 137 -1.50 -3.84 17.62
N LEU A 138 -1.73 -3.86 16.31
CA LEU A 138 -1.05 -4.74 15.38
C LEU A 138 -0.27 -3.92 14.36
N PHE A 139 0.93 -4.38 14.04
CA PHE A 139 1.79 -3.80 13.01
C PHE A 139 2.08 -4.83 11.93
N TYR A 140 1.65 -4.53 10.71
CA TYR A 140 1.87 -5.34 9.53
C TYR A 140 2.85 -4.62 8.60
N SER A 141 4.05 -5.17 8.51
CA SER A 141 5.13 -4.69 7.65
C SER A 141 5.89 -5.88 7.06
N SER A 142 6.74 -5.62 6.09
CA SER A 142 7.68 -6.63 5.57
C SER A 142 8.81 -6.94 6.56
N SER A 143 9.02 -6.11 7.57
CA SER A 143 10.03 -6.34 8.61
C SER A 143 9.68 -5.60 9.91
N ASP A 144 10.23 -6.07 11.03
CA ASP A 144 10.15 -5.40 12.33
C ASP A 144 11.22 -4.31 12.54
N TYR A 145 12.03 -4.00 11.51
CA TYR A 145 13.15 -3.06 11.60
C TYR A 145 12.77 -1.68 12.16
N GLU A 146 11.54 -1.22 11.88
CA GLU A 146 11.04 0.07 12.40
C GLU A 146 10.66 0.05 13.88
N MET A 147 10.60 -1.14 14.48
CA MET A 147 10.22 -1.30 15.87
C MET A 147 11.38 -1.06 16.81
N LYS A 148 11.07 -0.45 17.95
CA LYS A 148 11.98 -0.28 19.08
C LYS A 148 11.25 -0.68 20.35
N ASN A 149 11.75 -1.71 21.03
CA ASN A 149 11.20 -2.21 22.29
C ASN A 149 9.68 -2.52 22.21
N GLY A 150 9.23 -3.15 21.12
CA GLY A 150 7.81 -3.49 20.93
C GLY A 150 6.92 -2.29 20.59
N GLN A 151 7.49 -1.19 20.11
CA GLN A 151 6.75 0.03 19.76
C GLN A 151 7.17 0.54 18.39
N ILE A 152 6.27 1.22 17.70
CA ILE A 152 6.54 1.99 16.49
C ILE A 152 6.33 3.47 16.75
N ASP A 153 7.02 4.29 15.97
CA ASP A 153 6.92 5.74 16.02
C ASP A 153 5.89 6.22 14.99
N LEU A 154 4.72 6.63 15.45
CA LEU A 154 3.67 7.26 14.66
C LEU A 154 3.80 8.78 14.80
N ASN A 155 4.71 9.36 14.00
CA ASN A 155 5.01 10.79 13.91
C ASN A 155 5.26 11.48 15.27
N GLY A 156 6.20 10.93 16.04
CA GLY A 156 6.60 11.40 17.36
C GLY A 156 5.84 10.74 18.51
N GLN A 157 4.75 10.01 18.24
CA GLN A 157 4.04 9.22 19.23
C GLN A 157 4.50 7.76 19.19
N MET A 158 5.16 7.32 20.25
CA MET A 158 5.52 5.91 20.40
C MET A 158 4.29 5.09 20.78
N VAL A 159 3.93 4.13 19.93
CA VAL A 159 2.74 3.28 20.09
C VAL A 159 3.18 1.83 20.26
N PRO A 160 2.79 1.15 21.36
CA PRO A 160 3.03 -0.28 21.52
C PRO A 160 2.22 -1.07 20.51
N VAL A 161 2.88 -2.01 19.84
CA VAL A 161 2.30 -2.87 18.80
C VAL A 161 2.89 -4.27 18.86
N GLU A 162 2.07 -5.25 18.50
CA GLU A 162 2.49 -6.61 18.17
C GLU A 162 2.89 -6.66 16.70
N TYR A 163 4.13 -7.07 16.42
CA TYR A 163 4.55 -7.36 15.05
C TYR A 163 3.88 -8.64 14.57
N VAL A 164 3.18 -8.56 13.45
CA VAL A 164 2.69 -9.74 12.77
C VAL A 164 3.69 -10.10 11.67
N ASN A 165 4.27 -11.29 11.74
CA ASN A 165 5.30 -11.76 10.82
C ASN A 165 4.73 -12.15 9.44
N HIS A 166 3.95 -11.24 8.86
CA HIS A 166 3.37 -11.31 7.53
C HIS A 166 2.89 -9.92 7.12
N GLN A 167 3.27 -9.44 5.94
CA GLN A 167 2.83 -8.12 5.49
C GLN A 167 1.39 -8.16 4.97
N MET A 168 0.59 -7.20 5.45
CA MET A 168 -0.76 -6.93 5.00
C MET A 168 -0.89 -5.45 4.67
N TRP A 169 -1.62 -5.10 3.61
CA TRP A 169 -1.83 -3.72 3.17
C TRP A 169 -3.21 -3.51 2.55
N ILE A 170 -3.50 -2.26 2.17
CA ILE A 170 -4.76 -1.83 1.55
C ILE A 170 -4.63 -1.88 0.02
N GLY A 171 -5.55 -2.58 -0.64
CA GLY A 171 -5.64 -2.67 -2.10
C GLY A 171 -4.52 -3.48 -2.75
N TYR A 172 -4.41 -3.42 -4.07
CA TYR A 172 -3.39 -4.17 -4.84
C TYR A 172 -1.96 -3.62 -4.68
N ILE A 173 -1.79 -2.33 -4.37
CA ILE A 173 -0.47 -1.69 -4.29
C ILE A 173 -0.11 -1.40 -2.82
N PRO A 174 0.99 -1.95 -2.27
CA PRO A 174 1.43 -1.60 -0.92
C PRO A 174 2.02 -0.18 -0.90
N GLN A 175 1.22 0.82 -0.54
CA GLN A 175 1.61 2.23 -0.48
C GLN A 175 2.18 2.66 0.89
N ALA A 176 1.81 1.93 1.94
CA ALA A 176 2.18 2.19 3.33
C ALA A 176 2.02 0.91 4.15
N ASP A 177 2.77 0.80 5.25
CA ASP A 177 2.58 -0.29 6.21
C ASP A 177 1.26 -0.10 6.97
N LEU A 178 0.62 -1.20 7.34
CA LEU A 178 -0.68 -1.16 8.00
C LEU A 178 -0.52 -1.27 9.52
N VAL A 179 -1.18 -0.37 10.23
CA VAL A 179 -1.26 -0.40 11.69
C VAL A 179 -2.73 -0.44 12.10
N ILE A 180 -3.09 -1.47 12.86
CA ILE A 180 -4.44 -1.59 13.41
C ILE A 180 -4.36 -1.28 14.90
N VAL A 181 -5.07 -0.24 15.32
CA VAL A 181 -5.04 0.24 16.70
C VAL A 181 -6.42 0.18 17.34
N ASN A 182 -6.45 0.22 18.67
CA ASN A 182 -7.69 0.47 19.41
C ASN A 182 -8.15 1.94 19.25
N GLU A 183 -9.43 2.19 19.54
CA GLU A 183 -10.06 3.51 19.43
C GLU A 183 -9.34 4.60 20.26
N GLN A 184 -8.89 4.27 21.48
CA GLN A 184 -8.19 5.22 22.33
C GLN A 184 -6.87 5.68 21.69
N THR A 185 -6.05 4.74 21.21
CA THR A 185 -4.81 5.04 20.51
C THR A 185 -5.08 5.81 19.21
N TYR A 186 -6.09 5.41 18.43
CA TYR A 186 -6.46 6.09 17.19
C TYR A 186 -6.79 7.57 17.42
N ASN A 187 -7.61 7.85 18.44
CA ASN A 187 -8.05 9.21 18.77
C ASN A 187 -6.94 10.11 19.34
N GLN A 188 -5.88 9.52 19.88
CA GLN A 188 -4.72 10.26 20.41
C GLN A 188 -3.74 10.72 19.31
N LEU A 189 -3.75 10.08 18.13
CA LEU A 189 -2.89 10.48 17.02
C LEU A 189 -3.23 11.88 16.50
N THR A 190 -2.20 12.68 16.23
CA THR A 190 -2.35 14.09 15.84
C THR A 190 -2.78 14.29 14.38
N GLU A 191 -2.60 13.27 13.55
CA GLU A 191 -2.94 13.30 12.13
C GLU A 191 -4.44 13.50 11.93
N ALA A 192 -4.77 14.32 10.94
CA ALA A 192 -6.14 14.50 10.50
C ALA A 192 -6.70 13.18 9.94
N GLU A 193 -7.97 12.91 10.24
CA GLU A 193 -8.68 11.81 9.60
C GLU A 193 -8.79 12.06 8.09
N SER A 194 -8.50 11.02 7.31
CA SER A 194 -8.76 10.95 5.87
C SER A 194 -9.92 10.01 5.61
N THR A 195 -10.66 10.28 4.55
CA THR A 195 -11.67 9.37 4.01
C THR A 195 -10.99 8.41 3.04
N LEU A 196 -11.19 7.11 3.24
CA LEU A 196 -10.97 6.09 2.24
C LEU A 196 -12.33 5.71 1.67
N SER A 197 -12.57 6.08 0.42
CA SER A 197 -13.80 5.77 -0.30
C SER A 197 -13.59 4.57 -1.21
N LEU A 198 -14.37 3.52 -0.97
CA LEU A 198 -14.59 2.44 -1.90
C LEU A 198 -15.64 2.85 -2.92
N ILE A 199 -15.32 2.70 -4.20
CA ILE A 199 -16.26 2.85 -5.33
C ILE A 199 -16.20 1.53 -6.10
N GLN A 200 -17.26 0.71 -5.97
CA GLN A 200 -17.41 -0.52 -6.75
C GLN A 200 -18.15 -0.21 -8.05
N PHE A 201 -17.60 -0.67 -9.16
CA PHE A 201 -18.19 -0.49 -10.48
C PHE A 201 -19.38 -1.43 -10.69
N GLU A 202 -20.37 -0.98 -11.47
CA GLU A 202 -21.54 -1.80 -11.82
C GLU A 202 -21.20 -2.78 -12.94
N ASN A 203 -20.62 -2.27 -14.04
CA ASN A 203 -20.43 -3.04 -15.27
C ASN A 203 -18.96 -3.22 -15.68
N ASP A 204 -18.05 -2.48 -15.05
CA ASP A 204 -16.63 -2.53 -15.39
C ASP A 204 -15.85 -3.45 -14.46
N SER A 205 -15.22 -4.46 -15.06
CA SER A 205 -14.16 -5.21 -14.42
C SER A 205 -12.99 -5.43 -15.37
N PHE A 206 -11.79 -5.45 -14.82
CA PHE A 206 -10.57 -5.71 -15.58
C PHE A 206 -9.53 -6.42 -14.73
N ASP A 207 -8.49 -6.95 -15.37
CA ASP A 207 -7.36 -7.54 -14.67
C ASP A 207 -6.34 -6.44 -14.36
N PHE A 208 -5.91 -6.30 -13.10
CA PHE A 208 -4.90 -5.34 -12.63
C PHE A 208 -3.56 -5.43 -13.39
N LYS A 209 -3.28 -6.58 -14.03
CA LYS A 209 -2.12 -6.76 -14.91
C LYS A 209 -2.24 -5.99 -16.23
N LYS A 210 -3.46 -5.62 -16.66
CA LYS A 210 -3.69 -4.79 -17.87
C LYS A 210 -3.36 -3.33 -17.56
N LYS A 211 -2.06 -2.98 -17.67
CA LYS A 211 -1.57 -1.65 -17.32
C LYS A 211 -2.20 -0.51 -18.11
N ASP A 212 -2.61 -0.73 -19.35
CA ASP A 212 -3.34 0.29 -20.12
C ASP A 212 -4.68 0.65 -19.47
N LYS A 213 -5.41 -0.34 -18.91
CA LYS A 213 -6.67 -0.11 -18.19
C LYS A 213 -6.43 0.58 -16.84
N VAL A 214 -5.44 0.11 -16.09
CA VAL A 214 -5.03 0.75 -14.81
C VAL A 214 -4.64 2.22 -15.04
N ASN A 215 -3.78 2.49 -16.02
CA ASN A 215 -3.30 3.83 -16.32
C ASN A 215 -4.44 4.74 -16.81
N HIS A 216 -5.39 4.20 -17.58
CA HIS A 216 -6.57 4.95 -18.01
C HIS A 216 -7.41 5.40 -16.81
N VAL A 217 -7.73 4.48 -15.88
CA VAL A 217 -8.47 4.82 -14.65
C VAL A 217 -7.72 5.85 -13.81
N LEU A 218 -6.41 5.67 -13.62
CA LEU A 218 -5.59 6.64 -12.88
C LEU A 218 -5.59 8.02 -13.56
N GLN A 219 -5.56 8.07 -14.89
CA GLN A 219 -5.60 9.31 -15.65
C GLN A 219 -6.96 10.01 -15.51
N GLU A 220 -8.07 9.28 -15.61
CA GLU A 220 -9.42 9.81 -15.43
C GLU A 220 -9.59 10.42 -14.03
N ILE A 221 -9.17 9.69 -13.00
CA ILE A 221 -9.20 10.17 -11.61
C ILE A 221 -8.29 11.40 -11.46
N GLY A 222 -7.08 11.37 -12.04
CA GLY A 222 -6.13 12.47 -12.00
C GLY A 222 -6.67 13.79 -12.59
N ASN A 223 -7.61 13.72 -13.54
CA ASN A 223 -8.26 14.88 -14.14
C ASN A 223 -9.21 15.61 -13.16
N VAL A 224 -9.83 14.88 -12.22
CA VAL A 224 -10.75 15.45 -11.22
C VAL A 224 -10.11 15.60 -9.84
N TYR A 225 -9.07 14.81 -9.57
CA TYR A 225 -8.28 14.82 -8.35
C TYR A 225 -6.79 14.88 -8.67
N ALA A 226 -6.25 16.10 -8.78
CA ALA A 226 -4.83 16.30 -9.09
C ALA A 226 -3.91 15.72 -8.00
N LYS A 227 -2.78 15.13 -8.41
CA LYS A 227 -1.78 14.51 -7.53
C LYS A 227 -2.36 13.37 -6.68
N SER A 228 -3.10 12.48 -7.32
CA SER A 228 -3.78 11.34 -6.70
C SER A 228 -3.03 10.02 -6.85
N GLU A 229 -1.84 10.02 -7.47
CA GLU A 229 -1.13 8.81 -7.88
C GLU A 229 -0.81 7.88 -6.71
N ASP A 230 -0.51 8.43 -5.53
CA ASP A 230 -0.24 7.69 -4.30
C ASP A 230 -1.45 7.58 -3.36
N LYS A 231 -2.65 7.94 -3.85
CA LYS A 231 -3.90 7.99 -3.09
C LYS A 231 -5.02 7.16 -3.70
N VAL A 232 -4.77 6.59 -4.87
CA VAL A 232 -5.69 5.68 -5.55
C VAL A 232 -5.11 4.28 -5.47
N ASN A 233 -5.98 3.32 -5.18
CA ASN A 233 -5.68 1.90 -5.23
C ASN A 233 -6.84 1.14 -5.88
N PHE A 234 -6.62 -0.14 -6.14
CA PHE A 234 -7.59 -1.01 -6.80
C PHE A 234 -7.98 -2.14 -5.87
N VAL A 235 -9.16 -2.71 -6.09
CA VAL A 235 -9.70 -3.79 -5.26
C VAL A 235 -10.60 -4.71 -6.08
N ASP A 236 -10.65 -5.97 -5.64
CA ASP A 236 -11.64 -6.98 -6.02
C ASP A 236 -12.62 -7.11 -4.84
N VAL A 237 -13.76 -6.45 -4.95
CA VAL A 237 -14.71 -6.27 -3.86
C VAL A 237 -15.41 -7.60 -3.57
N GLN A 238 -15.36 -8.02 -2.31
CA GLN A 238 -16.06 -9.21 -1.84
C GLN A 238 -17.49 -8.83 -1.41
N ASP A 239 -18.47 -9.60 -1.87
CA ASP A 239 -19.91 -9.45 -1.56
C ASP A 239 -20.29 -10.21 -0.27
#